data_AF-A0A6J3S9I2-F1
#
_entry.id   AF-A0A6J3S9I2-F1
#
_cell.length_a   1.000
_cell.length_b   1.000
_cell.length_c   1.000
_cell.angle_alpha   90.00
_cell.angle_beta   90.00
_cell.angle_gamma   90.00
#
_symmetry.space_group_name_H-M   'P 1'
#
loop_
_entity.id
_entity.type
_entity.pdbx_description
1 polymer ?
#
loop_
_entity_poly.entity_id
_entity_poly.type
_entity_poly.pdbx_seq_one_letter_code
_entity_poly.pdbx_strand_id
1 'polypeptide(L)'
;MVEGQYYLQVCTLLKCQTTDLRTCGEAVGSAFTKFEEFSLSGTFGTSYVFPQIILSESQLAPERHYESDVVREGFWAGTNAALKLILCFL
;
A
#
# COMPACT_ATOMS: atom_id res chain seq x y z
N MET A 1 18.12 7.50 11.58
CA MET A 1 18.24 6.43 12.60
C MET A 1 17.31 5.32 12.14
N VAL A 2 17.80 4.08 11.97
CA VAL A 2 16.94 2.94 11.62
C VAL A 2 16.63 2.21 12.93
N GLU A 3 15.35 2.15 13.29
CA GLU A 3 14.87 1.63 14.59
C GLU A 3 14.76 0.09 14.58
N GLY A 4 15.90 -0.60 14.43
CA GLY A 4 16.00 -2.07 14.55
C GLY A 4 16.56 -2.78 13.32
N GLN A 5 16.88 -4.06 13.48
CA GLN A 5 17.24 -4.98 12.40
C GLN A 5 16.10 -5.95 12.15
N TYR A 6 15.52 -5.89 10.97
CA TYR A 6 14.44 -6.75 10.51
C TYR A 6 14.64 -7.06 9.03
N TYR A 7 14.18 -8.23 8.60
CA TYR A 7 14.08 -8.54 7.18
C TYR A 7 12.68 -8.15 6.72
N LEU A 8 12.60 -7.23 5.76
CA LEU A 8 11.35 -6.83 5.15
C LEU A 8 11.38 -7.21 3.68
N GLN A 9 10.38 -7.97 3.26
CA GLN A 9 9.94 -7.94 1.88
C GLN A 9 8.79 -6.94 1.83
N VAL A 10 8.73 -6.07 0.82
CA VAL A 10 7.63 -5.09 0.70
C VAL A 10 7.27 -4.96 -0.77
N CYS A 11 5.99 -5.10 -1.08
CA CYS A 11 5.43 -4.66 -2.36
C CYS A 11 4.48 -3.50 -2.08
N THR A 12 4.72 -2.37 -2.73
CA THR A 12 3.94 -1.16 -2.49
C THR A 12 3.60 -0.44 -3.78
N LEU A 13 2.36 0.00 -3.88
CA LEU A 13 1.94 1.00 -4.85
C LEU A 13 1.80 2.32 -4.09
N LEU A 14 2.49 3.37 -4.54
CA LEU A 14 2.58 4.63 -3.80
C LEU A 14 2.45 5.83 -4.72
N LYS A 15 1.91 6.92 -4.16
CA LYS A 15 1.88 8.23 -4.80
C LYS A 15 3.16 8.98 -4.46
N CYS A 16 3.89 9.42 -5.48
CA CYS A 16 5.10 10.22 -5.30
C CYS A 16 4.72 11.67 -4.96
N GLN A 17 5.59 12.40 -4.25
CA GLN A 17 5.26 13.77 -3.83
C GLN A 17 4.98 14.67 -5.04
N THR A 18 5.81 14.54 -6.07
CA THR A 18 5.72 15.24 -7.36
C THR A 18 5.74 14.24 -8.52
N THR A 19 5.82 14.74 -9.76
CA THR A 19 6.04 13.90 -10.95
C THR A 19 7.48 13.38 -11.07
N ASP A 20 8.41 13.85 -10.24
CA ASP A 20 9.78 13.35 -10.20
C ASP A 20 9.84 12.02 -9.43
N LEU A 21 10.36 10.98 -10.10
CA LEU A 21 10.55 9.63 -9.56
C LEU A 21 11.43 9.60 -8.31
N ARG A 22 12.29 10.60 -8.10
CA ARG A 22 13.14 10.71 -6.91
C ARG A 22 12.34 11.00 -5.64
N THR A 23 11.15 11.58 -5.78
CA THR A 23 10.26 11.90 -4.65
C THR A 23 9.37 10.71 -4.26
N CYS A 24 9.50 9.58 -4.95
CA CYS A 24 8.79 8.35 -4.62
C CYS A 24 9.40 7.71 -3.35
N GLY A 25 8.61 7.63 -2.29
CA GLY A 25 9.05 7.14 -0.98
C GLY A 25 9.14 8.23 0.09
N GLU A 26 9.04 9.50 -0.29
CA GLU A 26 8.86 10.61 0.65
C GLU A 26 7.44 10.61 1.25
N ALA A 27 7.29 11.30 2.39
CA ALA A 27 5.99 11.43 3.04
C ALA A 27 5.06 12.32 2.21
N VAL A 28 3.83 11.83 1.97
CA VAL A 28 2.80 12.57 1.23
C VAL A 28 1.50 12.53 2.02
N GLY A 29 0.89 13.71 2.22
CA GLY A 29 -0.33 13.86 3.01
C GLY A 29 -1.64 13.75 2.22
N SER A 30 -1.62 14.00 0.91
CA SER A 30 -2.82 13.99 0.07
C SER A 30 -2.59 13.38 -1.32
N ALA A 31 -3.63 12.69 -1.80
CA ALA A 31 -3.72 12.16 -3.15
C ALA A 31 -5.10 12.47 -3.73
N PHE A 32 -5.16 12.70 -5.04
CA PHE A 32 -6.42 12.91 -5.77
C PHE A 32 -6.74 11.74 -6.70
N THR A 33 -5.83 10.78 -6.82
CA THR A 33 -5.95 9.62 -7.70
C THR A 33 -6.89 8.59 -7.08
N LYS A 34 -8.00 8.32 -7.75
CA LYS A 34 -8.96 7.27 -7.38
C LYS A 34 -8.66 6.01 -8.17
N PHE A 35 -8.71 4.87 -7.49
CA PHE A 35 -8.58 3.56 -8.11
C PHE A 35 -9.96 2.90 -8.08
N GLU A 36 -10.53 2.65 -9.26
CA GLU A 36 -11.77 1.88 -9.37
C GLU A 36 -11.52 0.39 -9.09
N GLU A 37 -10.36 -0.09 -9.55
CA GLU A 37 -9.86 -1.44 -9.31
C GLU A 37 -8.33 -1.39 -9.37
N PHE A 38 -7.67 -2.11 -8.47
CA PHE A 38 -6.26 -2.45 -8.60
C PHE A 38 -6.07 -3.88 -8.12
N SER A 39 -4.97 -4.50 -8.54
CA SER A 39 -4.49 -5.76 -7.98
C SER A 39 -3.00 -5.63 -7.71
N LEU A 40 -2.58 -6.05 -6.51
CA LEU A 40 -1.17 -6.13 -6.15
C LEU A 40 -0.85 -7.55 -5.74
N SER A 41 -0.03 -8.20 -6.55
CA SER A 41 0.51 -9.53 -6.27
C SER A 41 2.01 -9.44 -6.01
N GLY A 42 2.53 -10.38 -5.23
CA GLY A 42 3.96 -10.54 -5.05
C GLY A 42 4.30 -11.98 -4.66
N THR A 43 5.54 -12.36 -4.91
CA THR A 43 6.04 -13.70 -4.56
C THR A 43 6.87 -13.57 -3.29
N PHE A 44 6.25 -13.87 -2.15
CA PHE A 44 6.84 -13.67 -0.83
C PHE A 44 7.44 -14.96 -0.29
N GLY A 45 8.58 -14.83 0.38
CA GLY A 45 9.24 -15.96 1.05
C GLY A 45 8.59 -16.37 2.38
N THR A 46 7.54 -15.67 2.81
CA THR A 46 6.85 -15.84 4.10
C THR A 46 5.34 -15.85 3.89
N SER A 47 4.63 -16.59 4.74
CA SER A 47 3.16 -16.61 4.80
C SER A 47 2.59 -15.50 5.70
N TYR A 48 3.44 -14.75 6.41
CA TYR A 48 3.02 -13.64 7.27
C TYR A 48 2.95 -12.35 6.47
N VAL A 49 1.73 -12.02 6.04
CA VAL A 49 1.46 -10.90 5.13
C VAL A 49 0.45 -9.95 5.77
N PHE A 50 0.80 -8.68 5.87
CA PHE A 50 -0.07 -7.64 6.40
C PHE A 50 -0.36 -6.58 5.33
N PRO A 51 -1.49 -6.69 4.60
CA PRO A 51 -1.91 -5.66 3.67
C PRO A 51 -2.39 -4.41 4.44
N GLN A 52 -1.87 -3.25 4.10
CA GLN A 52 -2.22 -1.95 4.66
C GLN A 52 -2.48 -0.94 3.54
N ILE A 53 -3.56 -0.17 3.71
CA ILE A 53 -4.07 0.71 2.66
C ILE A 53 -4.36 2.05 3.28
N ILE A 54 -3.66 3.06 2.78
CA ILE A 54 -3.67 4.43 3.30
C ILE A 54 -4.31 5.32 2.25
N LEU A 55 -5.46 5.88 2.61
CA LEU A 55 -6.22 6.84 1.84
C LEU A 55 -5.66 8.25 2.04
N SER A 56 -6.09 9.20 1.19
CA SER A 56 -5.79 10.62 1.33
C SER A 56 -6.07 11.11 2.76
N GLU A 57 -5.31 12.11 3.20
CA GLU A 57 -5.31 12.59 4.59
C GLU A 57 -4.77 11.55 5.59
N SER A 58 -3.98 10.59 5.11
CA SER A 58 -3.36 9.54 5.94
C SER A 58 -4.37 8.70 6.72
N GLN A 59 -5.57 8.52 6.18
CA GLN A 59 -6.61 7.71 6.81
C GLN A 59 -6.41 6.24 6.45
N LEU A 60 -6.43 5.33 7.42
CA LEU A 60 -6.45 3.91 7.12
C LEU A 60 -7.77 3.53 6.48
N ALA A 61 -7.68 2.76 5.41
CA ALA A 61 -8.85 2.23 4.74
C ALA A 61 -9.48 1.14 5.64
N PRO A 62 -10.80 1.19 5.90
CA PRO A 62 -11.46 0.20 6.75
C PRO A 62 -11.42 -1.20 6.14
N GLU A 63 -11.15 -2.20 6.97
CA GLU A 63 -10.95 -3.62 6.61
C GLU A 63 -12.10 -4.23 5.78
N ARG A 64 -13.31 -3.65 5.86
CA ARG A 64 -14.49 -4.07 5.09
C ARG A 64 -14.42 -3.82 3.57
N HIS A 65 -13.33 -3.25 3.06
CA HIS A 65 -13.23 -2.81 1.67
C HIS A 65 -12.11 -3.49 0.86
N TYR A 66 -11.38 -4.45 1.46
CA TYR A 66 -10.58 -5.41 0.71
C TYR A 66 -10.87 -6.82 1.18
N GLU A 67 -10.98 -7.72 0.22
CA GLU A 67 -10.87 -9.14 0.48
C GLU A 67 -9.38 -9.50 0.42
N SER A 68 -8.80 -9.90 1.55
CA SER A 68 -7.45 -10.45 1.60
C SER A 68 -7.52 -11.97 1.59
N ASP A 69 -7.88 -12.55 0.45
CA ASP A 69 -7.59 -13.96 0.24
C ASP A 69 -6.07 -14.12 0.18
N VAL A 70 -5.54 -14.90 1.12
CA VAL A 70 -4.11 -15.21 1.23
C VAL A 70 -3.71 -15.97 -0.03
N VAL A 71 -3.29 -15.19 -1.04
CA VAL A 71 -2.65 -15.46 -2.35
C VAL A 71 -3.32 -14.57 -3.44
N ARG A 72 -2.68 -13.42 -3.66
CA ARG A 72 -2.44 -12.71 -4.95
C ARG A 72 -3.31 -11.58 -5.48
N GLU A 73 -4.57 -11.37 -5.14
CA GLU A 73 -5.32 -10.30 -5.84
C GLU A 73 -6.14 -9.50 -4.83
N GLY A 74 -5.59 -8.38 -4.37
CA GLY A 74 -6.35 -7.45 -3.52
C GLY A 74 -7.24 -6.57 -4.37
N PHE A 75 -8.51 -6.93 -4.55
CA PHE A 75 -9.49 -6.09 -5.24
C PHE A 75 -9.98 -4.97 -4.32
N TRP A 76 -9.86 -3.73 -4.79
CA TRP A 76 -10.35 -2.55 -4.09
C TRP A 76 -11.24 -1.73 -5.01
N ALA A 77 -12.52 -1.66 -4.66
CA ALA A 77 -13.50 -0.75 -5.23
C ALA A 77 -13.75 0.40 -4.24
N GLY A 78 -12.86 1.39 -4.24
CA GLY A 78 -12.91 2.53 -3.33
C GLY A 78 -13.23 3.84 -4.06
N THR A 79 -14.17 4.62 -3.55
CA THR A 79 -14.48 5.97 -4.09
C THR A 79 -13.47 7.04 -3.66
N ASN A 80 -12.56 6.69 -2.74
CA ASN A 80 -11.58 7.57 -2.12
C ASN A 80 -10.20 7.45 -2.77
N ALA A 81 -9.43 8.53 -2.78
CA ALA A 81 -8.09 8.53 -3.32
C ALA A 81 -7.11 7.80 -2.39
N ALA A 82 -6.27 6.92 -2.94
CA ALA A 82 -5.28 6.16 -2.20
C ALA A 82 -3.88 6.81 -2.33
N LEU A 83 -3.19 6.97 -1.20
CA LEU A 83 -1.84 7.49 -1.12
C LEU A 83 -0.81 6.37 -1.21
N LYS A 84 -1.07 5.27 -0.50
CA LYS A 84 -0.09 4.19 -0.35
C LYS A 84 -0.80 2.88 -0.05
N LEU A 85 -0.36 1.86 -0.75
CA LEU A 85 -0.70 0.46 -0.57
C LEU A 85 0.57 -0.23 -0.17
N ILE A 86 0.62 -0.80 1.02
CA ILE A 86 1.79 -1.50 1.51
C ILE A 86 1.36 -2.92 1.84
N LEU A 87 1.98 -3.91 1.21
CA LEU A 87 2.05 -5.22 1.82
C LEU A 87 3.37 -5.30 2.57
N CYS A 88 3.29 -5.28 3.90
CA CYS A 88 4.43 -5.53 4.77
C CYS A 88 4.48 -7.02 5.11
N PHE A 89 5.68 -7.58 5.06
CA PHE A 89 5.97 -8.97 5.39
C PHE A 89 6.99 -8.97 6.52
N LEU A 90 6.65 -9.68 7.61
CA LEU A 90 7.52 -9.94 8.75
C LEU A 90 8.11 -11.35 8.64
#